data_AF-A0A519YGH3-F1
#
_entry.id   AF-A0A519YGH3-F1
#
_cell.length_a   1.000
_cell.length_b   1.000
_cell.length_c   1.000
_cell.angle_alpha   90.00
_cell.angle_beta   90.00
_cell.angle_gamma   90.00
#
_symmetry.space_group_name_H-M   'P 1'
#
loop_
_entity.id
_entity.type
_entity.pdbx_description
1 polymer ?
#
loop_
_entity_poly.entity_id
_entity_poly.type
_entity_poly.pdbx_seq_one_letter_code
_entity_poly.pdbx_strand_id
1 'polypeptide(L)' 'MKPTPRTTSWLWAAGFGLAALATTVWRNRRGSYELAGRTVLITGGSRGLGLVLARHATAEGARVAIC' A
#
# COMPACT_ATOMS: atom_id res chain seq x y z
N MET A 1 -37.71 -5.89 19.52
CA MET A 1 -37.52 -4.48 19.89
C MET A 1 -36.93 -3.74 18.69
N LYS A 2 -37.66 -2.79 18.07
CA LYS A 2 -37.16 -2.02 16.93
C LYS A 2 -36.17 -0.96 17.43
N PRO A 3 -34.90 -0.95 16.97
CA PRO A 3 -33.93 0.03 17.42
C PRO A 3 -34.38 1.44 17.00
N THR A 4 -34.41 2.36 17.95
CA THR A 4 -34.79 3.76 17.73
C THR A 4 -33.77 4.48 16.84
N PRO A 5 -34.19 5.49 16.05
CA PRO A 5 -33.37 6.13 15.01
C PRO A 5 -32.06 6.75 15.54
N ARG A 6 -32.04 7.18 16.80
CA ARG A 6 -30.84 7.76 17.45
C ARG A 6 -29.74 6.70 17.70
N THR A 7 -30.11 5.49 18.11
CA THR A 7 -29.14 4.41 18.40
C THR A 7 -28.52 3.87 17.12
N THR A 8 -29.31 3.79 16.04
CA THR A 8 -28.84 3.39 14.71
C THR A 8 -27.81 4.39 14.16
N SER A 9 -28.03 5.70 14.33
CA SER A 9 -27.09 6.74 13.88
C SER A 9 -25.72 6.65 14.56
N TRP A 10 -25.68 6.28 15.84
CA TRP A 10 -24.43 6.17 16.59
C TRP A 10 -23.62 4.93 16.19
N LEU A 11 -24.31 3.83 15.90
CA LEU A 11 -23.68 2.61 15.38
C LEU A 11 -23.04 2.86 14.01
N TRP A 12 -23.71 3.61 13.13
CA TRP A 12 -23.12 4.03 11.86
C TRP A 12 -21.92 4.95 12.05
N ALA A 13 -22.01 5.95 12.93
CA ALA A 13 -20.89 6.86 13.22
C ALA A 13 -19.66 6.10 13.77
N ALA A 14 -19.87 5.16 14.69
CA ALA A 14 -18.80 4.31 15.22
C ALA A 14 -18.20 3.38 14.14
N GLY A 15 -19.06 2.80 13.29
CA GLY A 15 -18.62 1.95 12.17
C GLY A 15 -17.77 2.70 11.15
N PHE A 16 -18.20 3.89 10.73
CA PHE A 16 -17.42 4.74 9.82
C PHE A 16 -16.12 5.23 10.45
N GLY A 17 -16.14 5.59 11.74
CA GLY A 17 -14.93 6.00 12.46
C GLY A 17 -13.87 4.90 12.51
N LEU A 18 -14.28 3.66 12.83
CA LEU A 18 -13.39 2.50 12.84
C LEU A 18 -12.88 2.16 11.44
N ALA A 19 -13.75 2.21 10.42
CA ALA A 19 -13.34 1.97 9.03
C ALA A 19 -12.32 3.02 8.55
N ALA A 20 -12.55 4.31 8.85
CA ALA A 20 -11.62 5.38 8.51
C ALA A 20 -10.25 5.15 9.17
N LEU A 21 -10.21 4.84 10.47
CA LEU A 21 -8.96 4.53 11.18
C LEU A 21 -8.26 3.29 10.62
N ALA A 22 -9.01 2.23 10.29
CA ALA A 22 -8.43 1.03 9.69
C ALA A 22 -7.78 1.34 8.33
N THR A 23 -8.42 2.16 7.50
CA THR A 23 -7.87 2.53 6.19
C THR A 23 -6.63 3.42 6.30
N THR A 24 -6.58 4.36 7.26
CA THR A 24 -5.39 5.21 7.44
C THR A 24 -4.20 4.41 7.95
N VAL A 25 -4.41 3.51 8.92
CA VAL A 25 -3.35 2.62 9.42
C VAL A 25 -2.85 1.69 8.31
N TRP A 26 -3.76 1.10 7.52
CA TRP A 26 -3.37 0.25 6.40
C TRP A 26 -2.54 1.02 5.37
N ARG A 27 -2.99 2.22 4.98
CA ARG A 27 -2.28 3.06 4.00
C ARG A 27 -0.91 3.47 4.51
N ASN A 28 -0.79 3.81 5.79
CA ASN A 28 0.49 4.19 6.39
C ASN A 28 1.49 3.03 6.43
N ARG A 29 1.01 1.78 6.58
CA ARG A 29 1.86 0.58 6.46
C ARG A 29 2.34 0.32 5.04
N ARG A 30 1.60 0.78 4.02
CA ARG A 30 2.01 0.77 2.61
C ARG A 30 2.77 2.04 2.24
N GLY A 31 3.68 2.49 3.09
CA GLY A 31 4.45 3.73 2.88
C GLY A 31 4.92 3.85 1.43
N SER A 32 4.69 5.02 0.82
CA SER A 32 5.20 5.29 -0.52
C SER A 32 6.70 5.50 -0.43
N TYR A 33 7.46 4.70 -1.19
CA TYR A 33 8.90 4.89 -1.33
C TYR A 33 9.21 5.32 -2.75
N GLU A 34 9.77 6.51 -2.89
CA GLU A 34 10.14 7.05 -4.20
C GLU A 34 11.45 6.40 -4.69
N LEU A 35 11.35 5.70 -5.82
CA LEU A 35 12.46 4.97 -6.43
C LEU A 35 13.33 5.83 -7.36
N ALA A 36 12.85 7.01 -7.76
CA ALA A 36 13.56 7.91 -8.65
C ALA A 36 14.95 8.29 -8.11
N GLY A 37 15.99 8.05 -8.91
CA GLY A 37 17.39 8.33 -8.57
C GLY A 37 17.99 7.40 -7.50
N ARG A 38 17.23 6.45 -6.94
CA ARG A 38 17.72 5.48 -5.96
C ARG A 38 18.41 4.31 -6.64
N THR A 39 19.32 3.63 -5.91
CA THR A 39 19.97 2.41 -6.39
C THR A 39 19.27 1.19 -5.79
N VAL A 40 18.89 0.22 -6.63
CA VAL A 40 18.14 -0.98 -6.22
C VAL A 40 18.91 -2.23 -6.67
N LEU A 41 19.19 -3.13 -5.72
CA LEU A 41 19.78 -4.44 -6.01
C LEU A 41 18.67 -5.51 -6.04
N ILE A 42 18.56 -6.24 -7.15
CA ILE A 42 17.57 -7.31 -7.32
C ILE A 42 18.28 -8.63 -7.60
N THR A 43 18.17 -9.57 -6.67
CA THR A 43 18.65 -10.94 -6.85
C THR A 43 17.64 -11.76 -7.66
N GLY A 44 18.11 -12.73 -8.43
CA GLY A 44 17.27 -13.51 -9.33
C GLY A 44 16.63 -12.66 -10.44
N GLY A 45 17.27 -11.54 -10.81
CA GLY A 45 16.72 -10.56 -11.75
C GLY A 45 16.70 -10.99 -13.22
N SER A 46 17.26 -12.15 -13.54
CA SER A 46 17.38 -12.64 -14.92
C SER A 46 16.06 -13.12 -15.53
N ARG A 47 15.08 -13.53 -14.71
CA ARG A 47 13.80 -14.07 -15.17
C ARG A 47 12.70 -13.96 -14.11
N GLY A 48 11.49 -14.37 -14.48
CA GLY A 48 10.35 -14.45 -13.57
C GLY A 48 10.03 -13.11 -12.91
N LEU A 49 9.69 -13.15 -11.61
CA LEU A 49 9.33 -11.96 -10.85
C LEU A 49 10.48 -10.96 -10.71
N GLY A 50 11.71 -11.42 -10.53
CA GLY A 50 12.87 -10.53 -10.41
C GLY A 50 13.05 -9.64 -11.64
N LEU A 51 12.88 -10.22 -12.84
CA LEU A 51 12.95 -9.45 -14.09
C LEU A 51 11.81 -8.43 -14.22
N VAL A 52 10.60 -8.79 -13.80
CA VAL A 52 9.44 -7.87 -13.81
C VAL A 52 9.67 -6.71 -12.85
N LEU A 53 10.14 -7.00 -11.63
CA LEU A 53 10.47 -5.98 -10.62
C LEU A 53 11.58 -5.05 -11.10
N ALA A 54 12.63 -5.58 -11.74
CA ALA A 54 13.71 -4.78 -12.30
C ALA A 54 13.23 -3.79 -13.37
N ARG A 55 12.32 -4.24 -14.25
CA ARG A 55 11.72 -3.38 -15.27
C ARG A 55 10.87 -2.28 -14.65
N HIS A 56 10.04 -2.60 -13.66
CA HIS A 56 9.23 -1.61 -12.95
C HIS A 56 10.08 -0.59 -12.20
N ALA A 57 11.08 -1.03 -11.44
CA ALA A 57 11.97 -0.12 -10.70
C ALA A 57 12.74 0.81 -11.65
N THR A 58 13.21 0.30 -12.80
CA THR A 58 13.86 1.11 -13.83
C THR A 58 12.89 2.14 -14.43
N ALA A 59 11.64 1.74 -14.71
CA ALA A 59 10.60 2.65 -15.22
C ALA A 59 10.23 3.75 -14.22
N GLU A 60 10.32 3.48 -12.92
CA GLU A 60 10.16 4.47 -11.85
C GLU A 60 11.42 5.34 -11.63
N GLY A 61 12.46 5.18 -12.45
CA GLY A 61 13.66 6.02 -12.44
C GLY A 61 14.76 5.55 -11.49
N ALA A 62 14.71 4.31 -11.01
CA ALA A 62 15.80 3.73 -10.22
C ALA A 62 16.99 3.29 -11.09
N ARG A 63 18.17 3.29 -10.47
CA ARG A 63 19.40 2.66 -10.97
C ARG A 63 19.43 1.21 -10.49
N VAL A 64 19.10 0.27 -11.36
CA VAL A 64 18.93 -1.15 -10.98
C VAL A 64 20.19 -1.95 -11.28
N ALA A 65 20.66 -2.73 -10.29
CA ALA A 65 21.63 -3.80 -10.46
C ALA A 65 20.93 -5.15 -10.27
N ILE A 66 21.18 -6.10 -11.18
CA ILE A 66 20.65 -7.47 -11.07
C ILE A 66 21.78 -8.48 -10.89
N CYS A 67 21.53 -9.53 -10.12
CA CYS A 67 22.42 -10.68 -9.96
C CYS A 67 21.65 -12.01 -9.90
#